data_AF-A0A401GPK4-F1
#
_entry.id   AF-A0A401GPK4-F1
#
_cell.length_a   1.000
_cell.length_b   1.000
_cell.length_c   1.000
_cell.angle_alpha   90.00
_cell.angle_beta   90.00
_cell.angle_gamma   90.00
#
_symmetry.space_group_name_H-M   'P 1'
#
loop_
_entity.id
_entity.type
_entity.pdbx_description
1 polymer ?
#
loop_
_entity_poly.entity_id
_entity_poly.type
_entity_poly.pdbx_seq_one_letter_code
_entity_poly.pdbx_strand_id
1 'polypeptide(L)'
;MLPSSVRTALDLQKALSMAPFRLQQIGDCKTRVHLFEERYTYVDEDDSYRDMDENEDERASTQPKKVSGPNESCIKELCEIYKEHGSDSWSDTLDASFKLTVTRPGCEFSGELVPKSEEEDKEAIADRLKKWYEHGENVRDAREILASEFTVSDGLVEEIKKHWGEHFIPSAVRVEPYKIHIYGPGGMFQFHRDTPERDLV
;
A
#
# COMPACT_ATOMS: atom_id res chain seq x y z
N MET A 1 -4.70 -46.94 2.88
CA MET A 1 -3.71 -46.00 3.47
C MET A 1 -3.20 -45.10 2.37
N LEU A 2 -3.15 -43.78 2.59
CA LEU A 2 -2.64 -42.85 1.57
C LEU A 2 -1.13 -43.06 1.36
N PRO A 3 -0.60 -42.91 0.13
CA PRO A 3 0.83 -42.94 -0.15
C PRO A 3 1.57 -41.93 0.74
N SER A 4 2.78 -42.26 1.21
CA SER A 4 3.49 -41.37 2.15
C SER A 4 3.74 -39.98 1.57
N SER A 5 3.97 -39.87 0.26
CA SER A 5 4.12 -38.60 -0.46
C SER A 5 2.86 -37.72 -0.41
N VAL A 6 1.67 -38.32 -0.45
CA VAL A 6 0.38 -37.61 -0.40
C VAL A 6 0.10 -37.12 1.02
N ARG A 7 0.45 -37.91 2.04
CA ARG A 7 0.35 -37.48 3.45
C ARG A 7 1.29 -36.31 3.74
N THR A 8 2.55 -36.41 3.32
CA THR A 8 3.52 -35.32 3.48
C THR A 8 3.06 -34.03 2.79
N ALA A 9 2.47 -34.13 1.58
CA ALA A 9 1.93 -32.96 0.89
C ALA A 9 0.76 -32.30 1.64
N LEU A 10 -0.16 -33.11 2.19
CA LEU A 10 -1.28 -32.61 2.99
C LEU A 10 -0.82 -31.99 4.31
N ASP A 11 0.19 -32.59 4.96
CA ASP A 11 0.77 -32.07 6.20
C ASP A 11 1.51 -30.75 5.95
N LEU A 12 2.23 -30.62 4.82
CA LEU A 12 2.85 -29.36 4.40
C LEU A 12 1.81 -28.30 4.06
N GLN A 13 0.74 -28.65 3.34
CA GLN A 13 -0.34 -27.72 3.01
C GLN A 13 -1.03 -27.22 4.28
N LYS A 14 -1.26 -28.11 5.25
CA LYS A 14 -1.82 -27.77 6.56
C LYS A 14 -0.87 -26.92 7.40
N ALA A 15 0.43 -27.21 7.36
CA ALA A 15 1.43 -26.40 8.04
C ALA A 15 1.52 -24.99 7.43
N LEU A 16 1.47 -24.87 6.11
CA LEU A 16 1.48 -23.59 5.39
C LEU A 16 0.20 -22.78 5.61
N SER A 17 -0.97 -23.43 5.65
CA SER A 17 -2.23 -22.74 5.97
C SER A 17 -2.27 -22.26 7.43
N MET A 18 -1.59 -22.98 8.34
CA MET A 18 -1.49 -22.60 9.75
C MET A 18 -0.32 -21.67 10.08
N ALA A 19 0.66 -21.53 9.19
CA ALA A 19 1.87 -20.73 9.41
C ALA A 19 1.58 -19.25 9.74
N PRO A 20 0.61 -18.55 9.11
CA PRO A 20 0.26 -17.18 9.47
C PRO A 20 -0.27 -16.99 10.91
N PHE A 21 -0.70 -18.07 11.56
CA PHE A 21 -1.31 -18.06 12.89
C PHE A 21 -0.37 -18.59 13.99
N ARG A 22 0.63 -19.40 13.62
CA ARG A 22 1.62 -19.98 14.56
C ARG A 22 2.97 -19.30 14.52
N LEU A 23 3.30 -18.67 13.39
CA LEU A 23 4.50 -17.87 13.25
C LEU A 23 4.14 -16.41 13.52
N GLN A 24 5.07 -15.71 14.16
CA GLN A 24 4.94 -14.28 14.34
C GLN A 24 4.94 -13.62 12.95
N GLN A 25 3.84 -12.95 12.60
CA GLN A 25 3.77 -12.23 11.34
C GLN A 25 4.80 -11.11 11.33
N ILE A 26 5.53 -10.99 10.23
CA ILE A 26 6.44 -9.88 9.99
C ILE A 26 5.57 -8.76 9.40
N GLY A 27 5.15 -7.83 10.26
CA GLY A 27 4.24 -6.73 9.92
C GLY A 27 2.76 -7.06 10.15
N ASP A 28 1.95 -6.02 10.30
CA ASP A 28 0.50 -6.10 10.52
C ASP A 28 -0.25 -5.77 9.21
N CYS A 29 -1.24 -6.59 8.86
CA CYS A 29 -2.08 -6.41 7.68
C CYS A 29 -3.56 -6.46 8.09
N LYS A 30 -4.12 -5.30 8.40
CA LYS A 30 -5.49 -5.12 8.89
C LYS A 30 -6.54 -5.78 8.00
N THR A 31 -6.38 -5.72 6.67
CA THR A 31 -7.30 -6.35 5.71
C THR A 31 -7.28 -7.88 5.79
N ARG A 32 -6.12 -8.51 6.00
CA ARG A 32 -6.04 -9.97 6.15
C ARG A 32 -6.61 -10.45 7.48
N VAL A 33 -6.49 -9.65 8.54
CA VAL A 33 -7.10 -9.92 9.84
C VAL A 33 -8.62 -9.85 9.71
N HIS A 34 -9.15 -8.78 9.12
CA HIS A 34 -10.58 -8.60 8.87
C HIS A 34 -11.19 -9.73 8.02
N LEU A 35 -10.52 -10.10 6.91
CA LEU A 35 -10.98 -11.21 6.05
C LEU A 35 -10.90 -12.58 6.73
N PHE A 36 -10.09 -12.73 7.78
CA PHE A 36 -10.06 -13.95 8.59
C PHE A 36 -11.19 -13.98 9.61
N GLU A 37 -11.43 -12.86 10.31
CA GLU A 37 -12.56 -12.70 11.22
C GLU A 37 -13.86 -13.01 10.49
N GLU A 38 -14.12 -12.33 9.38
CA GLU A 38 -15.32 -12.54 8.55
C GLU A 38 -15.50 -14.00 8.09
N ARG A 39 -14.41 -14.74 7.89
CA ARG A 39 -14.43 -16.11 7.35
C ARG A 39 -14.48 -17.20 8.41
N TYR A 40 -14.15 -16.89 9.67
CA TYR A 40 -14.02 -17.87 10.74
C TYR A 40 -14.74 -17.52 12.05
N THR A 41 -15.37 -16.34 12.16
CA THR A 41 -16.32 -16.07 13.24
C THR A 41 -17.72 -16.54 12.83
N TYR A 42 -18.09 -17.75 13.26
CA TYR A 42 -19.48 -18.18 13.42
C TYR A 42 -19.50 -19.38 14.38
N VAL A 43 -20.33 -19.54 15.42
CA VAL A 43 -21.27 -18.75 16.24
C VAL A 43 -21.42 -19.62 17.51
N ASP A 44 -21.56 -19.04 18.70
CA ASP A 44 -22.27 -19.75 19.77
C ASP A 44 -23.66 -19.11 19.92
N GLU A 45 -24.68 -19.86 19.49
CA GLU A 45 -26.06 -19.69 19.90
C GLU A 45 -26.12 -20.13 21.37
N ASP A 46 -26.37 -19.21 22.31
CA ASP A 46 -27.56 -19.23 23.18
C ASP A 46 -27.46 -18.18 24.31
N ASP A 47 -28.61 -17.57 24.61
CA ASP A 47 -29.02 -16.91 25.85
C ASP A 47 -28.29 -15.66 26.40
N SER A 48 -28.94 -14.53 26.11
CA SER A 48 -29.63 -13.67 27.10
C SER A 48 -29.15 -12.22 27.21
N TYR A 49 -30.13 -11.34 26.99
CA TYR A 49 -30.11 -9.90 27.21
C TYR A 49 -29.42 -9.50 28.53
N ARG A 50 -28.43 -8.60 28.46
CA ARG A 50 -28.33 -7.46 29.39
C ARG A 50 -27.37 -6.37 28.91
N ASP A 51 -27.98 -5.19 28.81
CA ASP A 51 -27.46 -3.85 29.00
C ASP A 51 -26.19 -3.41 28.26
N MET A 52 -26.44 -2.44 27.38
CA MET A 52 -25.49 -1.39 27.06
C MET A 52 -25.05 -0.71 28.36
N ASP A 53 -23.80 -0.90 28.75
CA ASP A 53 -23.07 0.19 29.38
C ASP A 53 -21.56 0.07 29.16
N GLU A 54 -21.02 1.20 28.72
CA GLU A 54 -19.64 1.67 28.73
C GLU A 54 -18.55 0.64 29.12
N ASN A 55 -17.84 0.12 28.12
CA ASN A 55 -16.42 -0.22 28.31
C ASN A 55 -15.65 0.18 27.06
N GLU A 56 -14.83 1.21 27.23
CA GLU A 56 -13.77 1.61 26.33
C GLU A 56 -12.99 0.39 25.87
N ASP A 57 -12.80 0.29 24.55
CA ASP A 57 -12.02 -0.73 23.87
C ASP A 57 -10.64 -0.93 24.54
N GLU A 58 -10.55 -1.92 25.43
CA GLU A 58 -9.30 -2.63 25.70
C GLU A 58 -8.93 -3.37 24.41
N ARG A 59 -8.33 -2.64 23.47
CA ARG A 59 -7.47 -3.22 22.44
C ARG A 59 -6.49 -4.12 23.16
N ALA A 60 -6.64 -5.44 22.99
CA ALA A 60 -5.61 -6.40 23.31
C ALA A 60 -4.39 -6.08 22.44
N SER A 61 -3.59 -5.11 22.91
CA SER A 61 -2.25 -4.82 22.48
C SER A 61 -1.52 -6.15 22.53
N THR A 62 -1.35 -6.77 21.36
CA THR A 62 -0.50 -7.96 21.23
C THR A 62 0.87 -7.52 21.73
N GLN A 63 1.21 -7.91 22.96
CA GLN A 63 2.42 -7.41 23.59
C GLN A 63 3.58 -7.74 22.65
N PRO A 64 4.44 -6.75 22.32
CA PRO A 64 5.64 -7.03 21.56
C PRO A 64 6.40 -8.13 22.29
N LYS A 65 6.75 -9.22 21.58
CA LYS A 65 7.57 -10.29 22.16
C LYS A 65 8.73 -9.63 22.89
N LYS A 66 8.93 -9.99 24.16
CA LYS A 66 10.11 -9.60 24.94
C LYS A 66 11.33 -9.79 24.05
N VAL A 67 11.97 -8.69 23.70
CA VAL A 67 13.16 -8.70 22.86
C VAL A 67 14.28 -9.16 23.78
N SER A 68 14.39 -10.46 24.05
CA SER A 68 15.47 -10.97 24.90
C SER A 68 16.78 -10.93 24.10
N GLY A 69 17.44 -9.79 24.11
CA GLY A 69 18.70 -9.55 23.43
C GLY A 69 19.34 -8.24 23.88
N PRO A 70 20.64 -8.06 23.60
CA PRO A 70 21.41 -6.88 24.00
C PRO A 70 20.88 -5.55 23.45
N ASN A 71 19.90 -5.58 22.54
CA ASN A 71 19.33 -4.40 21.89
C ASN A 71 17.91 -4.04 22.41
N GLU A 72 17.40 -4.71 23.45
CA GLU A 72 16.04 -4.48 23.97
C GLU A 72 15.79 -3.01 24.32
N SER A 73 16.75 -2.37 25.01
CA SER A 73 16.66 -0.96 25.38
C SER A 73 16.61 -0.05 24.16
N CYS A 74 17.46 -0.29 23.16
CA CYS A 74 17.51 0.49 21.93
C CYS A 74 16.23 0.34 21.10
N ILE A 75 15.69 -0.87 20.98
CA ILE A 75 14.43 -1.11 20.25
C ILE A 75 13.27 -0.43 20.98
N LYS A 76 13.24 -0.48 22.32
CA LYS A 76 12.21 0.20 23.10
C LYS A 76 12.24 1.71 22.89
N GLU A 77 13.43 2.31 22.93
CA GLU A 77 13.63 3.74 22.68
C GLU A 77 13.21 4.12 21.24
N LEU A 78 13.59 3.32 20.23
CA LEU A 78 13.14 3.51 18.85
C LEU A 78 11.62 3.40 18.70
N CYS A 79 10.98 2.46 19.41
CA CYS A 79 9.52 2.35 19.42
C CYS A 79 8.85 3.56 20.07
N GLU A 80 9.45 4.15 21.12
CA GLU A 80 8.94 5.37 21.75
C GLU A 80 9.06 6.57 20.80
N ILE A 81 10.21 6.74 20.14
CA ILE A 81 10.42 7.76 19.10
C ILE A 81 9.42 7.60 17.95
N TYR A 82 9.22 6.37 17.47
CA TYR A 82 8.26 6.11 16.38
C TYR A 82 6.81 6.31 16.82
N LYS A 83 6.45 6.05 18.08
CA LYS A 83 5.11 6.35 18.59
C LYS A 83 4.84 7.85 18.70
N GLU A 84 5.87 8.61 19.05
CA GLU A 84 5.75 10.06 19.23
C GLU A 84 5.80 10.82 17.91
N HIS A 85 6.57 10.33 16.93
CA HIS A 85 6.86 11.07 15.70
C HIS A 85 6.58 10.31 14.40
N GLY A 86 6.36 9.00 14.47
CA GLY A 86 6.13 8.15 13.30
C GLY A 86 4.66 8.11 12.94
N SER A 87 4.29 8.70 11.80
CA SER A 87 3.05 8.34 11.12
C SER A 87 3.32 7.19 10.15
N ASP A 88 2.45 6.18 10.13
CA ASP A 88 2.50 5.09 9.14
C ASP A 88 1.70 5.41 7.86
N SER A 89 0.91 6.49 7.90
CA SER A 89 0.01 6.90 6.85
C SER A 89 -0.28 8.40 6.92
N TRP A 90 -0.48 9.02 5.76
CA TRP A 90 -0.93 10.39 5.63
C TRP A 90 -1.64 10.52 4.27
N SER A 91 -2.66 11.36 4.21
CA SER A 91 -3.45 11.56 2.99
C SER A 91 -3.83 13.03 2.85
N ASP A 92 -3.63 13.57 1.66
CA ASP A 92 -4.07 14.90 1.28
C ASP A 92 -4.27 14.97 -0.24
N THR A 93 -4.73 16.11 -0.74
CA THR A 93 -4.89 16.37 -2.18
C THR A 93 -3.93 17.46 -2.61
N LEU A 94 -3.26 17.26 -3.75
CA LEU A 94 -2.45 18.31 -4.37
C LEU A 94 -3.36 19.47 -4.80
N ASP A 95 -3.05 20.67 -4.35
CA ASP A 95 -3.81 21.88 -4.69
C ASP A 95 -3.26 22.57 -5.95
N ALA A 96 -1.95 22.45 -6.19
CA ALA A 96 -1.28 23.09 -7.31
C ALA A 96 -1.42 22.28 -8.60
N SER A 97 -1.54 23.00 -9.70
CA SER A 97 -1.39 22.42 -11.03
C SER A 97 0.07 22.06 -11.29
N PHE A 98 0.30 21.04 -12.12
CA PHE A 98 1.65 20.63 -12.50
C PHE A 98 1.73 20.26 -13.97
N LYS A 99 2.93 20.41 -14.54
CA LYS A 99 3.16 20.07 -15.95
C LYS A 99 3.56 18.60 -16.08
N LEU A 100 2.91 17.90 -17.01
CA LEU A 100 3.29 16.56 -17.44
C LEU A 100 3.63 16.58 -18.94
N THR A 101 4.76 15.99 -19.28
CA THR A 101 5.15 15.73 -20.66
C THR A 101 5.42 14.24 -20.83
N VAL A 102 4.69 13.58 -21.73
CA VAL A 102 4.86 12.18 -22.12
C VAL A 102 5.39 12.15 -23.54
N THR A 103 6.51 11.46 -23.75
CA THR A 103 7.21 11.38 -25.05
C THR A 103 7.06 10.01 -25.72
N ARG A 104 6.42 9.04 -25.07
CA ARG A 104 6.19 7.70 -25.63
C ARG A 104 5.37 7.78 -26.93
N PRO A 105 5.82 7.17 -28.03
CA PRO A 105 5.07 7.14 -29.29
C PRO A 105 3.66 6.56 -29.10
N GLY A 106 2.65 7.27 -29.58
CA GLY A 106 1.25 6.89 -29.40
C GLY A 106 0.67 7.23 -28.01
N CYS A 107 1.44 7.81 -27.09
CA CYS A 107 0.95 8.34 -25.80
C CYS A 107 1.31 9.83 -25.63
N GLU A 108 1.73 10.52 -26.68
CA GLU A 108 2.32 11.85 -26.57
C GLU A 108 1.34 12.83 -25.93
N PHE A 109 1.84 13.55 -24.94
CA PHE A 109 1.09 14.56 -24.22
C PHE A 109 2.06 15.61 -23.70
N SER A 110 1.68 16.87 -23.74
CA SER A 110 2.42 17.93 -23.04
C SER A 110 1.40 18.97 -22.60
N GLY A 111 1.13 19.02 -21.32
CA GLY A 111 0.12 19.92 -20.78
C GLY A 111 0.22 20.05 -19.27
N GLU A 112 -0.61 20.93 -18.77
CA GLU A 112 -0.83 21.13 -17.35
C GLU A 112 -1.98 20.22 -16.89
N LEU A 113 -1.84 19.63 -15.71
CA LEU A 113 -2.85 18.83 -15.05
C LEU A 113 -3.30 19.58 -13.79
N VAL A 114 -4.61 19.70 -13.62
CA VAL A 114 -5.20 20.38 -12.47
C VAL A 114 -5.96 19.37 -11.61
N PRO A 115 -5.44 18.97 -10.45
CA PRO A 115 -6.00 17.88 -9.64
C PRO A 115 -7.49 18.07 -9.23
N LYS A 116 -7.98 19.31 -9.20
CA LYS A 116 -9.33 19.69 -8.77
C LYS A 116 -10.12 20.49 -9.81
N SER A 117 -9.82 20.35 -11.10
CA SER A 117 -10.60 21.08 -12.11
C SER A 117 -11.96 20.42 -12.35
N GLU A 118 -13.05 21.07 -11.92
CA GLU A 118 -14.40 20.73 -12.38
C GLU A 118 -14.62 21.06 -13.86
N GLU A 119 -13.74 21.90 -14.44
CA GLU A 119 -13.79 22.38 -15.82
C GLU A 119 -12.98 21.51 -16.79
N GLU A 120 -12.21 20.53 -16.31
CA GLU A 120 -11.49 19.63 -17.20
C GLU A 120 -12.49 18.77 -17.99
N ASP A 121 -12.36 18.84 -19.32
CA ASP A 121 -13.17 18.08 -20.24
C ASP A 121 -12.97 16.57 -20.00
N LYS A 122 -13.95 15.96 -19.33
CA LYS A 122 -13.96 14.54 -18.99
C LYS A 122 -13.82 13.65 -20.23
N GLU A 123 -14.33 14.10 -21.37
CA GLU A 123 -14.21 13.38 -22.64
C GLU A 123 -12.76 13.42 -23.13
N ALA A 124 -12.11 14.59 -23.08
CA ALA A 124 -10.69 14.73 -23.43
C ALA A 124 -9.76 13.92 -22.50
N ILE A 125 -10.08 13.82 -21.20
CA ILE A 125 -9.34 12.95 -20.28
C ILE A 125 -9.55 11.49 -20.65
N ALA A 126 -10.80 11.06 -20.87
CA ALA A 126 -11.12 9.67 -21.20
C ALA A 126 -10.44 9.22 -22.50
N ASP A 127 -10.45 10.07 -23.53
CA ASP A 127 -9.78 9.81 -24.80
C ASP A 127 -8.26 9.72 -24.64
N ARG A 128 -7.66 10.58 -23.80
CA ARG A 128 -6.24 10.52 -23.48
C ARG A 128 -5.87 9.23 -22.76
N LEU A 129 -6.62 8.85 -21.73
CA LEU A 129 -6.40 7.61 -20.98
C LEU A 129 -6.56 6.38 -21.88
N LYS A 130 -7.56 6.38 -22.77
CA LYS A 130 -7.73 5.33 -23.77
C LYS A 130 -6.54 5.23 -24.70
N LYS A 131 -6.07 6.37 -25.26
CA LYS A 131 -4.88 6.43 -26.11
C LYS A 131 -3.66 5.87 -25.40
N TRP A 132 -3.44 6.27 -24.14
CA TRP A 132 -2.33 5.80 -23.32
C TRP A 132 -2.42 4.30 -23.02
N TYR A 133 -3.62 3.78 -22.79
CA TYR A 133 -3.82 2.35 -22.59
C TYR A 133 -3.56 1.52 -23.87
N GLU A 134 -3.94 2.03 -25.03
CA GLU A 134 -3.73 1.33 -26.31
C GLU A 134 -2.25 1.22 -26.69
N HIS A 135 -1.42 2.21 -26.31
CA HIS A 135 -0.02 2.31 -26.75
C HIS A 135 1.02 2.15 -25.62
N GLY A 136 0.59 2.10 -24.36
CA GLY A 136 1.45 1.80 -23.22
C GLY A 136 2.03 0.39 -23.29
N GLU A 137 3.11 0.15 -22.55
CA GLU A 137 3.76 -1.17 -22.56
C GLU A 137 2.88 -2.18 -21.84
N ASN A 138 2.70 -3.35 -22.43
CA ASN A 138 1.84 -4.36 -21.85
C ASN A 138 2.55 -5.05 -20.67
N VAL A 139 2.10 -4.75 -19.45
CA VAL A 139 2.61 -5.33 -18.21
C VAL A 139 1.46 -5.97 -17.46
N ARG A 140 1.35 -7.30 -17.57
CA ARG A 140 0.25 -8.10 -17.00
C ARG A 140 -1.12 -7.58 -17.48
N ASP A 141 -1.95 -7.09 -16.57
CA ASP A 141 -3.31 -6.59 -16.83
C ASP A 141 -3.37 -5.07 -16.97
N ALA A 142 -2.22 -4.41 -17.10
CA ALA A 142 -2.11 -2.97 -17.12
C ALA A 142 -1.12 -2.48 -18.18
N ARG A 143 -1.00 -1.16 -18.28
CA ARG A 143 -0.17 -0.48 -19.26
C ARG A 143 0.77 0.47 -18.55
N GLU A 144 2.05 0.39 -18.86
CA GLU A 144 3.08 1.20 -18.21
C GLU A 144 3.73 2.18 -19.19
N ILE A 145 4.05 3.37 -18.67
CA ILE A 145 4.93 4.36 -19.31
C ILE A 145 6.07 4.60 -18.31
N LEU A 146 7.31 4.32 -18.73
CA LEU A 146 8.48 4.36 -17.86
C LEU A 146 8.96 5.80 -17.63
N ALA A 147 9.69 6.06 -16.54
CA ALA A 147 10.27 7.38 -16.24
C ALA A 147 11.14 7.96 -17.37
N SER A 148 11.74 7.11 -18.21
CA SER A 148 12.48 7.58 -19.41
C SER A 148 11.61 8.19 -20.49
N GLU A 149 10.28 8.00 -20.41
CA GLU A 149 9.31 8.37 -21.43
C GLU A 149 8.34 9.46 -20.96
N PHE A 150 8.55 10.01 -19.77
CA PHE A 150 7.82 11.18 -19.29
C PHE A 150 8.64 12.03 -18.33
N THR A 151 8.23 13.28 -18.18
CA THR A 151 8.78 14.22 -17.21
C THR A 151 7.65 14.96 -16.52
N VAL A 152 7.81 15.21 -15.24
CA VAL A 152 6.93 16.10 -14.46
C VAL A 152 7.69 17.37 -14.10
N SER A 153 6.98 18.46 -13.83
CA SER A 153 7.59 19.69 -13.33
C SER A 153 8.24 19.49 -11.96
N ASP A 154 9.41 20.10 -11.75
CA ASP A 154 10.14 20.07 -10.47
C ASP A 154 9.30 20.50 -9.28
N GLY A 155 8.34 21.43 -9.48
CA GLY A 155 7.41 21.87 -8.43
C GLY A 155 6.65 20.72 -7.77
N LEU A 156 6.18 19.73 -8.55
CA LEU A 156 5.49 18.55 -8.01
C LEU A 156 6.44 17.70 -7.16
N VAL A 157 7.68 17.53 -7.61
CA VAL A 157 8.70 16.73 -6.90
C VAL A 157 9.04 17.38 -5.56
N GLU A 158 9.23 18.70 -5.54
CA GLU A 158 9.53 19.44 -4.31
C GLU A 158 8.33 19.47 -3.35
N GLU A 159 7.11 19.54 -3.85
CA GLU A 159 5.89 19.45 -3.03
C GLU A 159 5.75 18.08 -2.37
N ILE A 160 5.98 16.99 -3.11
CA ILE A 160 5.98 15.63 -2.55
C ILE A 160 7.09 15.46 -1.50
N LYS A 161 8.30 15.96 -1.75
CA LYS A 161 9.40 15.94 -0.76
C LYS A 161 9.01 16.68 0.51
N LYS A 162 8.40 17.86 0.37
CA LYS A 162 7.94 18.67 1.50
C LYS A 162 6.91 17.91 2.34
N HIS A 163 5.85 17.39 1.71
CA HIS A 163 4.83 16.63 2.41
C HIS A 163 5.40 15.39 3.10
N TRP A 164 6.35 14.70 2.45
CA TRP A 164 7.04 13.60 3.10
C TRP A 164 7.75 14.06 4.37
N GLY A 165 8.53 15.14 4.28
CA GLY A 165 9.31 15.65 5.40
C GLY A 165 8.50 16.21 6.56
N GLU A 166 7.27 16.65 6.30
CA GLU A 166 6.34 17.14 7.31
C GLU A 166 5.62 16.01 8.08
N HIS A 167 5.50 14.82 7.48
CA HIS A 167 4.62 13.76 8.00
C HIS A 167 5.28 12.42 8.29
N PHE A 168 6.48 12.17 7.77
CA PHE A 168 7.14 10.86 7.86
C PHE A 168 8.59 10.96 8.32
N ILE A 169 9.09 9.82 8.81
CA ILE A 169 10.50 9.61 9.17
C ILE A 169 11.08 8.54 8.25
N PRO A 170 12.25 8.76 7.63
CA PRO A 170 13.07 9.97 7.71
C PRO A 170 12.42 11.17 7.01
N SER A 171 12.62 12.37 7.55
CA SER A 171 12.02 13.59 7.00
C SER A 171 12.71 14.08 5.72
N ALA A 172 13.94 13.67 5.48
CA ALA A 172 14.66 13.95 4.25
C ALA A 172 14.60 12.73 3.33
N VAL A 173 14.03 12.91 2.14
CA VAL A 173 13.96 11.87 1.11
C VAL A 173 14.30 12.41 -0.27
N ARG A 174 14.76 11.51 -1.13
CA ARG A 174 14.83 11.73 -2.56
C ARG A 174 13.53 11.26 -3.20
N VAL A 175 12.93 12.12 -4.02
CA VAL A 175 11.72 11.81 -4.80
C VAL A 175 12.09 11.92 -6.27
N GLU A 176 11.76 10.88 -7.03
CA GLU A 176 12.00 10.78 -8.46
C GLU A 176 10.76 10.19 -9.14
N PRO A 177 10.42 10.63 -10.36
CA PRO A 177 9.39 9.97 -11.16
C PRO A 177 9.80 8.53 -11.46
N TYR A 178 8.87 7.59 -11.30
CA TYR A 178 9.15 6.16 -11.49
C TYR A 178 8.43 5.57 -12.70
N LYS A 179 7.09 5.56 -12.67
CA LYS A 179 6.26 5.08 -13.78
C LYS A 179 4.85 5.62 -13.71
N ILE A 180 4.20 5.69 -14.87
CA ILE A 180 2.75 5.89 -14.98
C ILE A 180 2.13 4.52 -15.25
N HIS A 181 1.17 4.12 -14.43
CA HIS A 181 0.49 2.83 -14.53
C HIS A 181 -0.98 3.05 -14.85
N ILE A 182 -1.47 2.48 -15.96
CA ILE A 182 -2.82 2.68 -16.47
C ILE A 182 -3.56 1.35 -16.46
N TYR A 183 -4.68 1.30 -15.75
CA TYR A 183 -5.56 0.13 -15.70
C TYR A 183 -6.70 0.28 -16.71
N GLY A 184 -6.96 -0.79 -17.45
CA GLY A 184 -8.15 -0.89 -18.29
C GLY A 184 -9.41 -1.18 -17.48
N PRO A 185 -10.58 -1.25 -18.14
CA PRO A 185 -11.82 -1.65 -17.48
C PRO A 185 -11.68 -3.01 -16.77
N GLY A 186 -11.99 -3.05 -15.47
CA GLY A 186 -11.84 -4.25 -14.64
C GLY A 186 -10.40 -4.58 -14.22
N GLY A 187 -9.41 -3.83 -14.70
CA GLY A 187 -8.04 -3.90 -14.23
C GLY A 187 -7.95 -3.41 -12.78
N MET A 188 -7.25 -4.16 -11.94
CA MET A 188 -7.12 -3.85 -10.52
C MET A 188 -5.68 -4.07 -10.06
N PHE A 189 -5.28 -3.29 -9.06
CA PHE A 189 -4.02 -3.51 -8.38
C PHE A 189 -4.26 -4.32 -7.11
N GLN A 190 -3.72 -5.54 -7.08
CA GLN A 190 -3.86 -6.41 -5.93
C GLN A 190 -3.15 -5.84 -4.70
N PHE A 191 -3.64 -6.19 -3.52
CA PHE A 191 -2.95 -5.87 -2.28
C PHE A 191 -1.55 -6.49 -2.28
N HIS A 192 -0.54 -5.64 -2.09
CA HIS A 192 0.86 -6.03 -2.04
C HIS A 192 1.62 -5.05 -1.15
N ARG A 193 2.85 -5.42 -0.81
CA ARG A 193 3.83 -4.53 -0.18
C ARG A 193 4.89 -4.22 -1.21
N ASP A 194 5.12 -2.93 -1.46
CA ASP A 194 6.21 -2.53 -2.33
C ASP A 194 7.54 -2.99 -1.76
N THR A 195 8.39 -3.49 -2.66
CA THR A 195 9.77 -3.81 -2.29
C THR A 195 10.54 -2.50 -2.39
N PRO A 196 11.11 -1.98 -1.29
CA PRO A 196 11.96 -0.80 -1.37
C PRO A 196 13.13 -1.13 -2.31
N GLU A 197 13.36 -0.25 -3.27
CA GLU A 197 14.47 -0.40 -4.19
C GLU A 197 15.79 -0.18 -3.42
N ARG A 198 16.80 -0.98 -3.76
CA ARG A 198 18.06 -1.01 -3.01
C ARG A 198 18.80 0.31 -3.23
N ASP A 199 19.45 0.79 -2.17
CA ASP A 199 20.34 1.96 -2.21
C ASP A 199 19.65 3.30 -2.55
N LEU A 200 18.37 3.45 -2.19
CA LEU A 200 17.58 4.69 -2.37
C LEU A 200 17.59 5.64 -1.17
N VAL A 201 18.43 5.38 -0.16
CA VAL A 201 18.57 6.19 1.06
C VAL A 201 19.74 7.18 0.93
#